data_AF-A0A3E3DJR2-F1
#
_entry.id   AF-A0A3E3DJR2-F1
#
_cell.length_a   1.000
_cell.length_b   1.000
_cell.length_c   1.000
_cell.angle_alpha   90.00
_cell.angle_beta   90.00
_cell.angle_gamma   90.00
#
_symmetry.space_group_name_H-M   'P 1'
#
loop_
_entity.id
_entity.type
_entity.pdbx_description
1 polymer ?
#
loop_
_entity_poly.entity_id
_entity_poly.type
_entity_poly.pdbx_seq_one_letter_code
_entity_poly.pdbx_strand_id
1 'polypeptide(L)' 'MRYSMELANWQRRLKERGLRFGLWFGPEMVNKNSDLYPTRPDWILHVPGLLQSLGRNQYVVDFSRE' A
#
# COMPACT_ATOMS: atom_id res chain seq x y z
N MET A 1 4.71 -12.45 2.77
CA MET A 1 5.59 -12.46 1.59
C MET A 1 5.36 -13.75 0.80
N ARG A 2 4.56 -13.73 -0.27
CA ARG A 2 4.24 -14.95 -1.05
C ARG A 2 4.84 -14.94 -2.48
N TYR A 3 5.55 -13.87 -2.88
CA TYR A 3 5.94 -13.67 -4.30
C TYR A 3 7.32 -13.00 -4.56
N SER A 4 8.22 -12.88 -3.59
CA SER A 4 9.47 -12.08 -3.80
C SER A 4 10.37 -12.63 -4.91
N MET A 5 10.44 -13.96 -5.06
CA MET A 5 11.17 -14.60 -6.16
C MET A 5 10.49 -14.43 -7.54
N GLU A 6 9.18 -14.17 -7.57
CA GLU A 6 8.42 -14.10 -8.82
C GLU A 6 8.54 -12.77 -9.54
N LEU A 7 8.62 -11.65 -8.80
CA LEU A 7 8.74 -10.31 -9.40
C LEU A 7 10.03 -10.15 -10.20
N ALA A 8 11.15 -10.62 -9.65
CA ALA A 8 12.45 -10.60 -10.34
C ALA A 8 12.43 -11.45 -11.62
N ASN A 9 11.75 -12.60 -11.58
CA ASN A 9 11.59 -13.45 -12.76
C ASN A 9 10.71 -12.77 -13.84
N TRP A 10 9.64 -12.09 -13.42
CA TRP A 10 8.76 -11.34 -14.32
C TRP A 10 9.47 -10.18 -15.01
N GLN A 11 10.25 -9.41 -14.25
CA GLN A 11 11.09 -8.35 -14.79
C GLN A 11 12.03 -8.89 -15.88
N ARG A 12 12.72 -10.01 -15.61
CA ARG A 12 13.64 -10.65 -16.58
C ARG A 12 12.92 -11.03 -17.87
N ARG A 13 11.77 -11.68 -17.78
CA ARG A 13 10.96 -12.10 -18.95
C ARG A 13 10.49 -10.91 -19.80
N LEU A 14 10.13 -9.79 -19.16
CA LEU A 14 9.76 -8.57 -19.88
C LEU A 14 10.97 -7.95 -20.59
N LYS A 15 12.14 -7.94 -19.93
CA LYS A 15 13.39 -7.46 -20.52
C LYS A 15 13.81 -8.29 -21.73
N GLU A 16 13.67 -9.62 -21.67
CA GLU A 16 13.92 -10.53 -22.81
C GLU A 16 13.02 -10.23 -24.02
N ARG A 17 11.83 -9.65 -23.79
CA ARG A 17 10.91 -9.20 -24.84
C ARG A 17 11.13 -7.75 -25.28
N GLY A 18 12.20 -7.10 -24.81
CA GLY A 18 12.51 -5.70 -25.12
C GLY A 18 11.61 -4.68 -24.39
N LEU A 19 10.86 -5.09 -23.38
CA LEU A 19 9.95 -4.23 -22.62
C LEU A 19 10.63 -3.71 -21.34
N ARG A 20 10.26 -2.48 -20.94
CA ARG A 20 10.65 -1.91 -19.64
C ARG A 20 9.69 -2.39 -18.56
N PHE A 21 10.22 -2.55 -17.34
CA PHE A 21 9.45 -2.95 -16.16
C PHE A 21 9.35 -1.78 -15.19
N GLY A 22 8.17 -1.58 -14.61
CA GLY A 22 7.90 -0.57 -13.59
C GLY A 22 6.97 -1.13 -12.53
N LEU A 23 7.04 -0.55 -11.33
CA LEU A 23 6.19 -0.90 -10.20
C LEU A 23 5.36 0.32 -9.79
N TRP A 24 4.13 0.07 -9.34
CA TRP A 24 3.27 1.09 -8.76
C TRP A 24 3.06 0.80 -7.28
N PHE A 25 3.20 1.82 -6.46
CA PHE A 25 2.97 1.77 -5.03
C PHE A 25 2.08 2.93 -4.63
N GLY A 26 1.20 2.71 -3.65
CA GLY A 26 0.44 3.75 -2.98
C GLY A 26 0.74 3.73 -1.48
N PRO A 27 1.95 4.15 -1.07
CA PRO A 27 2.39 4.04 0.33
C PRO A 27 1.57 4.91 1.29
N GLU A 28 0.86 5.92 0.78
CA GLU A 28 0.12 6.87 1.60
C GLU A 28 -1.26 6.39 2.04
N MET A 29 -1.67 5.18 1.59
CA MET A 29 -3.03 4.71 1.70
C MET A 29 -3.07 3.33 2.36
N VAL A 30 -4.13 3.08 3.13
CA VAL A 30 -4.36 1.82 3.82
C VAL A 30 -5.81 1.39 3.70
N ASN A 31 -6.02 0.10 3.44
CA ASN A 31 -7.36 -0.47 3.33
C ASN A 31 -7.77 -1.12 4.66
N LYS A 32 -9.07 -1.10 4.98
CA LYS A 32 -9.63 -1.79 6.15
C LYS A 32 -9.33 -3.29 6.16
N ASN A 33 -9.29 -3.92 4.99
CA ASN A 33 -8.96 -5.34 4.79
C ASN A 33 -7.48 -5.56 4.49
N SER A 34 -6.60 -4.82 5.17
CA SER A 34 -5.15 -5.04 5.13
C SER A 34 -4.67 -5.44 6.51
N ASP A 35 -3.52 -6.10 6.59
CA ASP A 35 -2.90 -6.45 7.88
C ASP A 35 -2.49 -5.20 8.68
N LEU A 36 -2.20 -4.08 7.99
CA LEU A 36 -1.77 -2.84 8.62
C LEU A 36 -2.89 -2.18 9.45
N TYR A 37 -4.12 -2.19 8.94
CA TYR A 37 -5.25 -1.51 9.56
C TYR A 37 -5.55 -1.98 11.01
N PRO A 38 -5.69 -3.30 11.30
CA PRO A 38 -5.92 -3.76 12.67
C PRO A 38 -4.66 -3.71 13.55
N THR A 39 -3.46 -3.75 12.96
CA THR A 39 -2.20 -3.78 13.74
C THR A 39 -1.74 -2.40 14.18
N ARG A 40 -2.07 -1.35 13.43
CA ARG A 40 -1.74 0.05 13.71
C ARG A 40 -2.92 0.97 13.35
N PRO A 41 -4.07 0.86 14.04
CA PRO A 41 -5.22 1.71 13.77
C PRO A 41 -4.95 3.19 14.06
N ASP A 42 -3.94 3.46 14.87
CA ASP A 42 -3.47 4.79 15.23
C ASP A 42 -2.69 5.48 14.09
N TRP A 43 -2.25 4.72 13.06
CA TRP A 43 -1.60 5.27 11.87
C TRP A 43 -2.58 5.86 10.86
N ILE A 44 -3.88 5.74 11.11
CA ILE A 44 -4.91 6.28 10.22
C ILE A 44 -5.09 7.76 10.52
N LEU A 45 -4.99 8.63 9.52
CA LEU A 45 -5.31 10.04 9.68
C LEU A 45 -6.78 10.21 10.06
N HIS A 46 -7.05 10.71 11.26
CA HIS A 46 -8.40 10.95 11.75
C HIS A 46 -8.46 12.08 12.78
N VAL A 47 -9.65 12.64 12.96
CA VAL A 47 -9.93 13.59 14.04
C VAL A 47 -10.55 12.82 15.22
N PRO A 48 -10.07 12.99 16.47
CA PRO A 48 -10.66 12.32 17.62
C PRO A 48 -12.15 12.64 17.79
N GLY A 49 -12.96 11.61 18.08
CA GLY A 49 -14.41 11.75 18.27
C GLY A 49 -15.23 11.84 16.97
N LEU A 50 -14.58 11.88 15.80
CA LEU A 50 -15.25 11.84 14.50
C LEU A 50 -15.08 10.49 13.82
N LEU A 51 -16.06 10.12 12.98
CA LEU A 51 -15.94 8.96 12.12
C LEU A 51 -14.83 9.18 11.09
N GLN A 52 -14.07 8.12 10.82
CA GLN A 52 -13.02 8.14 9.80
C GLN A 52 -13.63 8.33 8.41
N SER A 53 -13.06 9.26 7.65
CA SER A 53 -13.47 9.53 6.27
C SER A 53 -12.83 8.52 5.32
N LEU A 54 -13.60 8.02 4.35
CA LEU A 54 -13.13 7.15 3.29
C LEU A 54 -12.96 7.94 2.00
N GLY A 55 -11.83 7.74 1.32
CA GLY A 55 -11.64 8.15 -0.07
C GLY A 55 -11.34 6.91 -0.90
N ARG A 56 -12.09 6.64 -1.99
CA ARG A 56 -11.94 5.42 -2.81
C ARG A 56 -11.87 4.11 -1.99
N ASN A 57 -12.67 3.98 -0.93
CA ASN A 57 -12.68 2.81 -0.02
C ASN A 57 -11.34 2.51 0.69
N GLN A 58 -10.52 3.54 0.89
CA GLN A 58 -9.26 3.47 1.64
C GLN A 58 -9.15 4.67 2.58
N TYR A 59 -8.23 4.57 3.53
CA TYR A 59 -7.87 5.61 4.47
C TYR A 59 -6.48 6.15 4.16
N VAL A 60 -6.20 7.36 4.63
CA VAL A 60 -4.89 8.01 4.50
C VAL A 60 -4.03 7.64 5.72
N VAL A 61 -2.77 7.31 5.48
CA VAL A 61 -1.78 7.10 6.53
C VAL A 61 -1.31 8.46 7.05
N ASP A 62 -1.19 8.59 8.37
CA ASP A 62 -0.68 9.80 9.03
C ASP A 62 0.86 9.77 9.11
N PHE A 63 1.51 10.50 8.20
CA PHE A 63 2.97 10.67 8.15
C PHE A 63 3.52 11.72 9.11
N SER A 64 2.67 12.40 9.90
CA SER A 64 3.14 13.40 10.88
C SER A 64 3.73 12.78 12.14
N ARG A 65 3.71 11.45 12.23
CA ARG A 65 4.08 10.66 13.41
C ARG A 65 5.56 10.32 13.35
N GLU A 66 6.23 10.38 14.50
CA GLU A 66 7.68 10.10 14.67
C GLU A 66 8.00 8.60 14.64
#